data_AF-A0A2E6AVJ7-F1
#
_entry.id   AF-A0A2E6AVJ7-F1
#
_cell.length_a   1.000
_cell.length_b   1.000
_cell.length_c   1.000
_cell.angle_alpha   90.00
_cell.angle_beta   90.00
_cell.angle_gamma   90.00
#
_symmetry.space_group_name_H-M   'P 1'
#
loop_
_entity.id
_entity.type
_entity.pdbx_description
1 polymer ?
#
loop_
_entity_poly.entity_id
_entity_poly.type
_entity_poly.pdbx_seq_one_letter_code
_entity_poly.pdbx_strand_id
1 'polypeptide(L)'
;MISLKHILIACIICTLFSSSDNNKLPEFNYDDAILSKTINPHDYIVGPGDSFSFSLISTNQIIKEILIVSPTGDVLIPLVGKINVDKMSLVQAFTIIKKNCIDYYPDSDVNIMLNSMKQFRVLVSSPISSLSGYRKVNSTTTLIDLFDEIQIDFASDSIPDLEISSRNLTIISKKSDGSSVVRNFDLEKFKRISALDQNPSLNPEDIVKLGFIESHINIGGAVVLPGKYEYREGDSLADIINFAGGLLENIHNVKNNVEVLRHINSSENEIISLTIINEQIPNFKIMPHDQVLIKLKSDYKRIKTVSIKGEILNPGTYTINDSTTIKDVIIRAGGYTKESDVAKIIINNEVIDKIGDKELLRISAINPSDRSDTDLSYIRARARSERGEFRNSEFNLIESVISSYKLFDKDVIIIPKKYDFIEVIGAVRNPGRYPYLSTLSINDYVIQSGGITENATKKYFIIQASTGDRLALSQIKNYDLKSQDIIFVEEKNDYNSWERLTDIIQLSSQILTIFAILNNMGK
;
A
#
# COMPACT_ATOMS: atom_id res chain seq x y z
N MET A 1 -8.38 69.92 -27.67
CA MET A 1 -9.32 70.09 -26.53
C MET A 1 -10.46 69.10 -26.71
N ILE A 2 -10.45 68.09 -25.83
CA ILE A 2 -11.55 67.24 -25.33
C ILE A 2 -12.93 67.63 -25.89
N SER A 3 -13.68 66.67 -26.44
CA SER A 3 -14.78 66.16 -25.61
C SER A 3 -15.10 64.69 -25.83
N LEU A 4 -14.67 63.92 -24.82
CA LEU A 4 -15.12 62.62 -24.31
C LEU A 4 -16.66 62.40 -24.29
N LYS A 5 -17.49 63.30 -24.79
CA LYS A 5 -18.96 63.21 -24.78
C LYS A 5 -19.58 62.26 -25.82
N HIS A 6 -18.85 61.85 -26.86
CA HIS A 6 -19.41 60.99 -27.91
C HIS A 6 -19.15 59.49 -27.71
N ILE A 7 -18.21 59.10 -26.84
CA ILE A 7 -17.94 57.69 -26.53
C ILE A 7 -18.84 57.19 -25.39
N LEU A 8 -19.36 58.08 -24.53
CA LEU A 8 -20.27 57.67 -23.45
C LEU A 8 -21.73 57.45 -23.91
N ILE A 9 -22.14 57.96 -25.07
CA ILE A 9 -23.53 57.85 -25.55
C ILE A 9 -23.75 56.58 -26.40
N ALA A 10 -22.70 55.99 -26.98
CA ALA A 10 -22.78 54.70 -27.65
C ALA A 10 -22.85 53.50 -26.68
N CYS A 11 -22.33 53.64 -25.45
CA CYS A 11 -22.40 52.59 -24.41
C CYS A 11 -23.70 52.59 -23.59
N ILE A 12 -24.55 53.63 -23.70
CA ILE A 12 -25.81 53.71 -22.92
C ILE A 12 -27.03 53.28 -23.76
N ILE A 13 -26.89 53.13 -25.08
CA ILE A 13 -27.97 52.63 -25.95
C ILE A 13 -27.87 51.11 -26.18
N CYS A 14 -26.71 50.48 -25.93
CA CYS A 14 -26.57 49.02 -25.91
C CYS A 14 -26.97 48.34 -24.58
N THR A 15 -27.24 49.11 -23.52
CA THR A 15 -27.65 48.58 -22.21
C THR A 15 -29.17 48.62 -21.97
N LEU A 16 -29.96 49.04 -22.96
CA LEU A 16 -31.43 49.10 -22.87
C LEU A 16 -32.18 48.11 -23.78
N PHE A 17 -31.47 47.22 -24.46
CA PHE A 17 -32.03 46.01 -25.08
C PHE A 17 -31.48 44.74 -24.40
N SER A 18 -31.58 44.71 -23.07
CA SER A 18 -31.59 43.47 -22.30
C SER A 18 -33.06 43.04 -22.15
N SER A 19 -33.67 42.61 -23.25
CA SER A 19 -34.99 41.99 -23.24
C SER A 19 -34.94 40.63 -23.95
N SER A 20 -35.43 39.63 -23.23
CA SER A 20 -35.56 38.21 -23.54
C SER A 20 -34.29 37.34 -23.41
N ASP A 21 -34.08 36.86 -22.18
CA ASP A 21 -33.23 35.72 -21.83
C ASP A 21 -33.81 34.36 -22.34
N ASN A 22 -34.64 34.35 -23.38
CA ASN A 22 -35.38 33.17 -23.85
C ASN A 22 -34.63 32.31 -24.89
N ASN A 23 -33.34 32.60 -25.15
CA ASN A 23 -32.58 31.95 -26.22
C ASN A 23 -31.33 31.17 -25.79
N LYS A 24 -31.08 31.00 -24.48
CA LYS A 24 -30.08 30.01 -24.07
C LYS A 24 -30.61 28.60 -24.37
N LEU A 25 -29.84 27.82 -25.13
CA LEU A 25 -30.04 26.38 -25.24
C LEU A 25 -30.04 25.83 -23.80
N PRO A 26 -30.96 24.91 -23.43
CA PRO A 26 -30.87 24.25 -22.14
C PRO A 26 -29.51 23.58 -22.06
N GLU A 27 -28.66 24.05 -21.15
CA GLU A 27 -27.42 23.36 -20.82
C GLU A 27 -27.83 22.02 -20.21
N PHE A 28 -27.54 20.93 -20.92
CA PHE A 28 -27.66 19.59 -20.37
C PHE A 28 -26.72 19.52 -19.18
N ASN A 29 -27.28 19.48 -17.97
CA ASN A 29 -26.50 19.27 -16.78
C ASN A 29 -26.09 17.78 -16.73
N TYR A 30 -24.86 17.49 -17.17
CA TYR A 30 -24.30 16.14 -17.22
C TYR A 30 -23.89 15.59 -15.85
N ASP A 31 -24.05 16.36 -14.77
CA ASP A 31 -23.31 16.09 -13.52
C ASP A 31 -23.85 14.97 -12.60
N ASP A 32 -24.91 14.22 -12.91
CA ASP A 32 -25.46 13.26 -11.90
C ASP A 32 -25.85 11.84 -12.40
N ALA A 33 -25.48 11.42 -13.61
CA ALA A 33 -25.69 10.02 -14.02
C ALA A 33 -24.68 9.54 -15.07
N ILE A 34 -23.67 8.76 -14.64
CA ILE A 34 -22.83 8.00 -15.55
C ILE A 34 -23.68 6.85 -16.12
N LEU A 35 -24.15 6.99 -17.35
CA LEU A 35 -24.92 5.97 -18.05
C LEU A 35 -23.99 4.93 -18.68
N SER A 36 -24.21 3.64 -18.42
CA SER A 36 -23.48 2.55 -19.08
C SER A 36 -23.89 2.34 -20.54
N LYS A 37 -25.11 2.75 -20.90
CA LYS A 37 -25.67 2.70 -22.26
C LYS A 37 -26.71 3.79 -22.46
N THR A 38 -27.04 4.08 -23.72
CA THR A 38 -28.18 4.94 -24.06
C THR A 38 -29.48 4.34 -23.51
N ILE A 39 -30.35 5.20 -22.97
CA ILE A 39 -31.67 4.80 -22.48
C ILE A 39 -32.53 4.38 -23.67
N ASN A 40 -33.05 3.15 -23.65
CA ASN A 40 -34.01 2.70 -24.66
C ASN A 40 -35.38 3.33 -24.39
N PRO A 41 -35.94 4.16 -25.29
CA PRO A 41 -37.22 4.82 -25.08
C PRO A 41 -38.41 3.88 -24.91
N HIS A 42 -38.30 2.62 -25.37
CA HIS A 42 -39.35 1.63 -25.25
C HIS A 42 -39.39 0.98 -23.85
N ASP A 43 -38.24 0.87 -23.19
CA ASP A 43 -38.10 0.15 -21.92
C ASP A 43 -38.20 1.10 -20.72
N TYR A 44 -37.86 2.37 -20.90
CA TYR A 44 -37.91 3.37 -19.83
C TYR A 44 -39.36 3.74 -19.49
N ILE A 45 -39.76 3.44 -18.26
CA ILE A 45 -41.07 3.77 -17.72
C ILE A 45 -41.03 5.14 -17.06
N VAL A 46 -41.87 6.05 -17.52
CA VAL A 46 -42.06 7.40 -16.96
C VAL A 46 -42.73 7.32 -15.59
N GLY A 47 -42.32 8.18 -14.67
CA GLY A 47 -42.95 8.39 -13.38
C GLY A 47 -42.62 9.74 -12.75
N PRO A 48 -43.13 10.00 -11.54
CA PRO A 48 -42.93 11.26 -10.84
C PRO A 48 -41.47 11.68 -10.71
N GLY A 49 -41.16 12.95 -11.00
CA GLY A 49 -39.82 13.51 -10.93
C GLY A 49 -38.98 13.37 -12.20
N ASP A 50 -39.45 12.62 -13.21
CA ASP A 50 -38.87 12.71 -14.55
C ASP A 50 -39.01 14.14 -15.10
N SER A 51 -38.02 14.60 -15.85
CA SER A 51 -38.12 15.87 -16.57
C SER A 51 -37.81 15.71 -18.05
N PHE A 52 -38.56 16.44 -18.88
CA PHE A 52 -38.40 16.45 -20.33
C PHE A 52 -38.04 17.86 -20.80
N SER A 53 -37.01 17.97 -21.65
CA SER A 53 -36.78 19.20 -22.39
C SER A 53 -37.78 19.25 -23.53
N PHE A 54 -38.55 20.32 -23.57
CA PHE A 54 -39.66 20.51 -24.49
C PHE A 54 -39.41 21.77 -25.29
N SER A 55 -39.52 21.67 -26.61
CA SER A 55 -39.57 22.83 -27.49
C SER A 55 -40.70 22.69 -28.49
N LEU A 56 -41.53 23.72 -28.57
CA LEU A 56 -42.58 23.88 -29.56
C LEU A 56 -42.25 25.10 -30.41
N ILE A 57 -42.09 24.89 -31.71
CA ILE A 57 -41.81 25.94 -32.69
C ILE A 57 -43.00 26.04 -33.62
N SER A 58 -43.68 27.18 -33.63
CA SER A 58 -44.74 27.49 -34.60
C SER A 58 -44.43 28.80 -35.32
N THR A 59 -45.26 29.16 -36.30
CA THR A 59 -45.12 30.42 -37.04
C THR A 59 -45.15 31.66 -36.14
N ASN A 60 -45.87 31.61 -35.01
CA ASN A 60 -46.18 32.80 -34.20
C ASN A 60 -45.51 32.78 -32.83
N GLN A 61 -44.94 31.65 -32.40
CA GLN A 61 -44.34 31.50 -31.08
C GLN A 61 -43.34 30.35 -31.03
N ILE A 62 -42.33 30.53 -30.18
CA ILE A 62 -41.37 29.50 -29.76
C ILE A 62 -41.52 29.34 -28.26
N ILE A 63 -41.91 28.15 -27.82
CA ILE A 63 -42.01 27.77 -26.41
C ILE A 63 -40.86 26.80 -26.12
N LYS A 64 -40.06 27.08 -25.10
CA LYS A 64 -39.01 26.18 -24.60
C LYS A 64 -39.18 26.07 -23.11
N GLU A 65 -39.44 24.85 -22.62
CA GLU A 65 -39.76 24.59 -21.22
C GLU A 65 -39.12 23.28 -20.77
N ILE A 66 -38.96 23.14 -19.45
CA ILE A 66 -38.66 21.85 -18.82
C ILE A 66 -39.95 21.33 -18.20
N LEU A 67 -40.49 20.26 -18.78
CA LEU A 67 -41.70 19.61 -18.32
C LEU A 67 -41.35 18.63 -17.22
N ILE A 68 -41.84 18.85 -16.00
CA ILE A 68 -41.61 17.95 -14.86
C ILE A 68 -42.86 17.11 -14.63
N VAL A 69 -42.68 15.79 -14.53
CA VAL A 69 -43.76 14.87 -14.18
C VAL A 69 -44.10 15.05 -12.70
N SER A 70 -45.34 15.46 -12.44
CA SER A 70 -45.84 15.73 -11.09
C SER A 70 -45.89 14.46 -10.23
N PRO A 71 -46.06 14.59 -8.89
CA PRO A 71 -46.38 13.46 -8.02
C PRO A 71 -47.66 12.69 -8.39
N THR A 72 -48.57 13.31 -9.15
CA THR A 72 -49.78 12.63 -9.68
C THR A 72 -49.54 11.97 -11.04
N GLY A 73 -48.33 12.08 -11.59
CA GLY A 73 -47.94 11.48 -12.86
C GLY A 73 -48.35 12.28 -14.10
N ASP A 74 -48.66 13.57 -13.91
CA ASP A 74 -49.10 14.47 -14.99
C ASP A 74 -48.00 15.46 -15.35
N VAL A 75 -47.98 15.85 -16.61
CA VAL A 75 -47.20 16.98 -17.11
C VAL A 75 -48.15 18.14 -17.42
N LEU A 76 -47.78 19.34 -16.98
CA LEU A 76 -48.53 20.57 -17.28
C LEU A 76 -47.83 21.34 -18.40
N ILE A 77 -48.55 21.57 -19.49
CA ILE A 77 -48.08 22.41 -20.60
C ILE A 77 -48.96 23.67 -20.64
N PRO A 78 -48.39 24.88 -20.55
CA PRO A 78 -49.16 26.12 -20.65
C PRO A 78 -50.05 26.11 -21.90
N LEU A 79 -51.30 26.56 -21.75
CA LEU A 79 -52.32 26.67 -22.82
C LEU A 79 -52.86 25.33 -23.40
N VAL A 80 -52.11 24.23 -23.30
CA VAL A 80 -52.57 22.87 -23.71
C VAL A 80 -53.28 22.16 -22.57
N GLY A 81 -52.73 22.22 -21.34
CA GLY A 81 -53.33 21.62 -20.14
C GLY A 81 -52.51 20.49 -19.52
N LYS A 82 -53.17 19.67 -18.70
CA LYS A 82 -52.57 18.53 -17.99
C LYS A 82 -52.65 17.26 -18.84
N ILE A 83 -51.55 16.54 -18.95
CA ILE A 83 -51.45 15.28 -19.70
C ILE A 83 -50.88 14.21 -18.77
N ASN A 84 -51.62 13.13 -18.57
CA ASN A 84 -51.17 12.00 -17.76
C ASN A 84 -50.16 11.16 -18.54
N VAL A 85 -48.99 10.91 -17.94
CA VAL A 85 -47.89 10.13 -18.53
C VAL A 85 -47.36 9.05 -17.58
N ASP A 86 -48.03 8.83 -16.44
CA ASP A 86 -47.61 7.85 -15.45
C ASP A 86 -47.56 6.43 -16.04
N LYS A 87 -46.51 5.69 -15.71
CA LYS A 87 -46.30 4.29 -16.12
C LYS A 87 -46.26 4.05 -17.64
N MET A 88 -46.19 5.11 -18.45
CA MET A 88 -46.00 5.02 -19.90
C MET A 88 -44.52 4.83 -20.24
N SER A 89 -44.21 4.18 -21.36
CA SER A 89 -42.87 4.28 -21.96
C SER A 89 -42.58 5.71 -22.44
N LEU A 90 -41.31 6.09 -22.62
CA LEU A 90 -40.98 7.40 -23.20
C LEU A 90 -41.62 7.59 -24.58
N VAL A 91 -41.67 6.54 -25.40
CA VAL A 91 -42.34 6.58 -26.71
C VAL A 91 -43.81 6.95 -26.58
N GLN A 92 -44.52 6.28 -25.67
CA GLN A 92 -45.94 6.54 -25.42
C GLN A 92 -46.18 7.95 -24.87
N ALA A 93 -45.39 8.36 -23.87
CA ALA A 93 -45.47 9.68 -23.27
C ALA A 93 -45.20 10.81 -24.29
N PHE A 94 -44.15 10.68 -25.10
CA PHE A 94 -43.82 11.69 -26.11
C PHE A 94 -44.86 11.73 -27.22
N THR A 95 -45.43 10.59 -27.60
CA THR A 95 -46.50 10.53 -28.60
C THR A 95 -47.76 11.24 -28.11
N ILE A 96 -48.21 10.97 -26.87
CA ILE A 96 -49.41 11.60 -26.33
C ILE A 96 -49.21 13.10 -26.10
N ILE A 97 -48.03 13.52 -25.63
CA ILE A 97 -47.71 14.95 -25.47
C ILE A 97 -47.71 15.64 -26.85
N LYS A 98 -46.98 15.09 -27.82
CA LYS A 98 -46.89 15.65 -29.17
C LYS A 98 -48.27 15.78 -29.83
N LYS A 99 -49.11 14.75 -29.70
CA LYS A 99 -50.49 14.77 -30.20
C LYS A 99 -51.30 15.92 -29.60
N ASN A 100 -51.33 16.03 -28.27
CA ASN A 100 -52.09 17.10 -27.59
C ASN A 100 -51.56 18.50 -27.98
N CYS A 101 -50.26 18.66 -28.16
CA CYS A 101 -49.70 19.95 -28.62
C CYS A 101 -50.12 20.29 -30.05
N ILE A 102 -50.10 19.32 -30.98
CA ILE A 102 -50.51 19.53 -32.37
C ILE A 102 -52.01 19.82 -32.47
N ASP A 103 -52.84 19.18 -31.64
CA ASP A 103 -54.29 19.43 -31.59
C ASP A 103 -54.61 20.89 -31.22
N TYR A 104 -53.78 21.53 -30.39
CA TYR A 104 -53.90 22.95 -30.02
C TYR A 104 -53.12 23.90 -30.94
N TYR A 105 -52.01 23.45 -31.51
CA TYR A 105 -51.13 24.21 -32.42
C TYR A 105 -50.83 23.42 -33.70
N PRO A 106 -51.74 23.43 -34.69
CA PRO A 106 -51.63 22.57 -35.88
C PRO A 106 -50.35 22.78 -36.70
N ASP A 107 -49.86 24.02 -36.78
CA ASP A 107 -48.65 24.40 -37.53
C ASP A 107 -47.37 24.39 -36.66
N SER A 108 -47.32 23.54 -35.63
CA SER A 108 -46.18 23.46 -34.71
C SER A 108 -45.31 22.23 -34.94
N ASP A 109 -44.00 22.41 -34.82
CA ASP A 109 -43.05 21.33 -34.63
C ASP A 109 -42.74 21.17 -33.14
N VAL A 110 -42.98 19.97 -32.62
CA VAL A 110 -42.86 19.63 -31.20
C VAL A 110 -41.74 18.62 -31.03
N ASN A 111 -40.71 19.03 -30.30
CA ASN A 111 -39.54 18.23 -29.96
C ASN A 111 -39.50 18.03 -28.44
N ILE A 112 -39.33 16.78 -28.03
CA ILE A 112 -39.35 16.35 -26.63
C ILE A 112 -38.18 15.40 -26.44
N MET A 113 -37.36 15.64 -25.41
CA MET A 113 -36.26 14.76 -25.04
C MET A 113 -36.27 14.53 -23.53
N LEU A 114 -35.79 13.37 -23.09
CA LEU A 114 -35.56 13.15 -21.66
C LEU A 114 -34.43 14.07 -21.20
N ASN A 115 -34.72 14.92 -20.21
CA ASN A 115 -33.76 15.86 -19.64
C ASN A 115 -33.14 15.30 -18.35
N SER A 116 -33.95 14.77 -17.44
CA SER A 116 -33.46 14.07 -16.25
C SER A 116 -34.35 12.89 -15.88
N MET A 117 -33.74 11.83 -15.37
CA MET A 117 -34.45 10.66 -14.86
C MET A 117 -34.99 10.92 -13.45
N LYS A 118 -36.11 10.28 -13.13
CA LYS A 118 -36.66 10.25 -11.78
C LYS A 118 -35.65 9.66 -10.80
N GLN A 119 -35.60 10.29 -9.63
CA GLN A 119 -34.88 9.79 -8.47
C GLN A 119 -35.89 9.24 -7.47
N PHE A 120 -35.61 8.07 -6.94
CA PHE A 120 -36.44 7.42 -5.93
C PHE A 120 -35.56 6.89 -4.81
N ARG A 121 -36.21 6.40 -3.75
CA ARG A 121 -35.51 5.85 -2.59
C ARG A 121 -35.71 4.36 -2.52
N VAL A 122 -34.63 3.65 -2.24
CA VAL A 122 -34.64 2.22 -1.88
C VAL A 122 -34.24 2.09 -0.42
N LEU A 123 -34.80 1.11 0.28
CA LEU A 123 -34.45 0.88 1.68
C LEU A 123 -33.28 -0.09 1.76
N VAL A 124 -32.15 0.35 2.30
CA VAL A 124 -31.06 -0.54 2.68
C VAL A 124 -31.34 -1.05 4.08
N SER A 125 -31.44 -2.37 4.22
CA SER A 125 -31.67 -3.06 5.48
C SER A 125 -30.38 -3.74 5.93
N SER A 126 -29.78 -3.21 7.01
CA SER A 126 -28.55 -3.72 7.60
C SER A 126 -28.65 -3.71 9.12
N PRO A 127 -28.02 -4.65 9.84
CA PRO A 127 -27.86 -4.57 11.29
C PRO A 127 -27.01 -3.37 11.75
N ILE A 128 -26.18 -2.81 10.86
CA ILE A 128 -25.37 -1.63 11.12
C ILE A 128 -26.23 -0.38 10.86
N SER A 129 -26.40 0.46 11.88
CA SER A 129 -27.30 1.61 11.85
C SER A 129 -26.91 2.69 10.85
N SER A 130 -25.60 2.95 10.65
CA SER A 130 -25.07 3.91 9.66
C SER A 130 -25.37 3.49 8.22
N LEU A 131 -25.37 2.18 7.94
CA LEU A 131 -25.66 1.64 6.62
C LEU A 131 -27.17 1.50 6.37
N SER A 132 -27.94 1.26 7.42
CA SER A 132 -29.39 1.09 7.33
C SER A 132 -30.11 2.41 7.04
N GLY A 133 -31.05 2.39 6.09
CA GLY A 133 -31.88 3.55 5.77
C GLY A 133 -32.15 3.72 4.29
N TYR A 134 -32.88 4.78 3.95
CA TYR A 134 -33.22 5.07 2.56
C TYR A 134 -32.03 5.67 1.81
N ARG A 135 -31.66 5.05 0.69
CA ARG A 135 -30.66 5.56 -0.27
C ARG A 135 -31.35 6.11 -1.50
N LYS A 136 -30.81 7.20 -2.03
CA LYS A 136 -31.37 7.92 -3.20
C LYS A 136 -30.73 7.34 -4.46
N VAL A 137 -31.56 6.78 -5.34
CA VAL A 137 -31.12 6.10 -6.57
C VAL A 137 -31.95 6.59 -7.76
N ASN A 138 -31.57 6.23 -8.98
CA ASN A 138 -32.31 6.54 -10.20
C ASN A 138 -32.66 5.26 -10.99
N SER A 139 -33.40 5.43 -12.10
CA SER A 139 -33.88 4.31 -12.93
C SER A 139 -32.78 3.46 -13.60
N THR A 140 -31.52 3.90 -13.55
CA THR A 140 -30.37 3.19 -14.12
C THR A 140 -29.42 2.63 -13.08
N THR A 141 -29.57 3.02 -11.81
CA THR A 141 -28.76 2.51 -10.70
C THR A 141 -28.94 1.00 -10.57
N THR A 142 -27.83 0.28 -10.60
CA THR A 142 -27.77 -1.17 -10.42
C THR A 142 -27.41 -1.54 -8.98
N LEU A 143 -27.58 -2.82 -8.65
CA LEU A 143 -27.23 -3.33 -7.33
C LEU A 143 -25.75 -3.09 -6.99
N ILE A 144 -24.84 -3.23 -7.95
CA ILE A 144 -23.42 -2.98 -7.72
C ILE A 144 -23.14 -1.51 -7.41
N ASP A 145 -23.78 -0.57 -8.12
CA ASP A 145 -23.56 0.86 -7.89
C ASP A 145 -23.92 1.24 -6.45
N LEU A 146 -25.06 0.74 -5.97
CA LEU A 146 -25.49 0.93 -4.58
C LEU A 146 -24.57 0.20 -3.60
N PHE A 147 -24.10 -1.01 -3.92
CA PHE A 147 -23.23 -1.79 -3.04
C PHE A 147 -21.86 -1.13 -2.88
N ASP A 148 -21.27 -0.61 -3.96
CA ASP A 148 -19.98 0.07 -3.92
C ASP A 148 -20.07 1.37 -3.10
N GLU A 149 -21.18 2.12 -3.18
CA GLU A 149 -21.46 3.27 -2.29
C GLU A 149 -21.50 2.83 -0.81
N ILE A 150 -22.24 1.76 -0.51
CA ILE A 150 -22.34 1.20 0.85
C ILE A 150 -20.96 0.72 1.36
N GLN A 151 -20.13 0.17 0.48
CA GLN A 151 -18.80 -0.32 0.86
C GLN A 151 -17.87 0.84 1.26
N ILE A 152 -18.01 2.00 0.60
CA ILE A 152 -17.30 3.23 0.97
C ILE A 152 -17.78 3.73 2.35
N ASP A 153 -19.10 3.79 2.57
CA ASP A 153 -19.68 4.15 3.88
C ASP A 153 -19.14 3.23 4.99
N PHE A 154 -19.16 1.91 4.75
CA PHE A 154 -18.72 0.92 5.73
C PHE A 154 -17.24 1.00 6.06
N ALA A 155 -16.38 1.28 5.07
CA ALA A 155 -14.95 1.46 5.30
C ALA A 155 -14.65 2.63 6.26
N SER A 156 -15.55 3.62 6.32
CA SER A 156 -15.42 4.76 7.25
C SER A 156 -15.75 4.40 8.70
N ASP A 157 -16.65 3.42 8.93
CA ASP A 157 -17.09 3.02 10.27
C ASP A 157 -16.02 2.24 11.06
N SER A 158 -14.97 1.73 10.39
CA SER A 158 -13.80 1.07 11.00
C SER A 158 -14.15 -0.06 11.98
N ILE A 159 -15.14 -0.89 11.64
CA ILE A 159 -15.56 -2.02 12.48
C ILE A 159 -14.57 -3.19 12.27
N PRO A 160 -13.78 -3.59 13.28
CA PRO A 160 -12.81 -4.67 13.13
C PRO A 160 -13.48 -6.01 12.85
N ASP A 161 -12.84 -6.83 12.01
CA ASP A 161 -13.20 -8.22 11.72
C ASP A 161 -14.62 -8.47 11.15
N LEU A 162 -15.30 -7.41 10.70
CA LEU A 162 -16.60 -7.50 10.04
C LEU A 162 -16.45 -7.10 8.56
N GLU A 163 -16.98 -7.92 7.66
CA GLU A 163 -16.98 -7.67 6.22
C GLU A 163 -18.40 -7.87 5.68
N ILE A 164 -18.86 -6.95 4.82
CA ILE A 164 -20.16 -7.07 4.15
C ILE A 164 -20.03 -8.09 3.01
N SER A 165 -20.97 -9.03 2.96
CA SER A 165 -21.03 -10.03 1.89
C SER A 165 -21.41 -9.38 0.57
N SER A 166 -20.58 -9.57 -0.47
CA SER A 166 -20.92 -9.24 -1.85
C SER A 166 -21.63 -10.41 -2.57
N ARG A 167 -21.66 -11.59 -1.95
CA ARG A 167 -22.20 -12.83 -2.56
C ARG A 167 -23.60 -13.23 -2.09
N ASN A 168 -24.04 -12.69 -0.96
CA ASN A 168 -25.33 -12.99 -0.31
C ASN A 168 -26.19 -11.74 -0.18
N LEU A 169 -26.45 -11.06 -1.30
CA LEU A 169 -27.29 -9.87 -1.34
C LEU A 169 -28.73 -10.25 -1.67
N THR A 170 -29.70 -9.68 -0.96
CA THR A 170 -31.12 -9.96 -1.18
C THR A 170 -31.86 -8.68 -1.56
N ILE A 171 -32.65 -8.73 -2.64
CA ILE A 171 -33.62 -7.69 -2.98
C ILE A 171 -35.02 -8.22 -2.71
N ILE A 172 -35.81 -7.45 -1.97
CA ILE A 172 -37.23 -7.69 -1.72
C ILE A 172 -38.01 -6.61 -2.46
N SER A 173 -38.73 -6.99 -3.52
CA SER A 173 -39.56 -6.09 -4.31
C SER A 173 -41.04 -6.31 -3.97
N LYS A 174 -41.76 -5.24 -3.62
CA LYS A 174 -43.21 -5.30 -3.41
C LYS A 174 -43.93 -5.28 -4.74
N LYS A 175 -44.90 -6.17 -4.91
CA LYS A 175 -45.81 -6.19 -6.06
C LYS A 175 -47.03 -5.33 -5.79
N SER A 176 -47.70 -4.93 -6.87
CA SER A 176 -48.95 -4.16 -6.80
C SER A 176 -50.11 -4.90 -6.12
N ASP A 177 -50.04 -6.23 -6.03
CA ASP A 177 -51.02 -7.07 -5.32
C ASP A 177 -50.74 -7.18 -3.80
N GLY A 178 -49.70 -6.50 -3.30
CA GLY A 178 -49.27 -6.54 -1.90
C GLY A 178 -48.34 -7.70 -1.55
N SER A 179 -48.10 -8.65 -2.46
CA SER A 179 -47.11 -9.71 -2.27
C SER A 179 -45.67 -9.19 -2.41
N SER A 180 -44.69 -9.93 -1.91
CA SER A 180 -43.27 -9.58 -2.04
C SER A 180 -42.51 -10.67 -2.79
N VAL A 181 -41.59 -10.28 -3.67
CA VAL A 181 -40.67 -11.17 -4.37
C VAL A 181 -39.29 -11.02 -3.77
N VAL A 182 -38.70 -12.13 -3.33
CA VAL A 182 -37.34 -12.18 -2.79
C VAL A 182 -36.41 -12.74 -3.86
N ARG A 183 -35.32 -12.04 -4.16
CA ARG A 183 -34.30 -12.45 -5.12
C ARG A 183 -32.91 -12.31 -4.50
N ASN A 184 -32.04 -13.29 -4.74
CA ASN A 184 -30.68 -13.32 -4.23
C ASN A 184 -29.68 -13.10 -5.37
N PHE A 185 -28.63 -12.33 -5.09
CA PHE A 185 -27.63 -11.91 -6.08
C PHE A 185 -26.21 -12.11 -5.55
N ASP A 186 -25.31 -12.50 -6.47
CA ASP A 186 -23.89 -12.75 -6.22
C ASP A 186 -23.04 -11.78 -7.06
N LEU A 187 -22.63 -10.66 -6.46
CA LEU A 187 -21.85 -9.66 -7.17
C LEU A 187 -20.42 -10.13 -7.48
N GLU A 188 -19.87 -11.12 -6.77
CA GLU A 188 -18.58 -11.71 -7.15
C GLU A 188 -18.71 -12.49 -8.46
N LYS A 189 -19.82 -13.21 -8.67
CA LYS A 189 -20.09 -13.85 -9.97
C LYS A 189 -20.24 -12.83 -11.09
N PHE A 190 -20.93 -11.71 -10.82
CA PHE A 190 -20.97 -10.59 -11.78
C PHE A 190 -19.58 -10.07 -12.11
N LYS A 191 -18.77 -9.74 -11.08
CA LYS A 191 -17.44 -9.13 -11.22
C LYS A 191 -16.42 -10.05 -11.90
N ARG A 192 -16.40 -11.33 -11.55
CA ARG A 192 -15.29 -12.25 -11.89
C ARG A 192 -15.58 -13.19 -13.06
N ILE A 193 -16.82 -13.61 -13.24
CA ILE A 193 -17.21 -14.54 -14.32
C ILE A 193 -18.24 -13.93 -15.27
N SER A 194 -18.47 -12.61 -15.19
CA SER A 194 -19.36 -11.86 -16.08
C SER A 194 -20.81 -12.36 -16.09
N ALA A 195 -21.31 -12.86 -14.97
CA ALA A 195 -22.71 -13.25 -14.81
C ALA A 195 -23.61 -12.00 -14.70
N LEU A 196 -23.99 -11.43 -15.85
CA LEU A 196 -24.72 -10.15 -15.94
C LEU A 196 -26.09 -10.14 -15.25
N ASP A 197 -26.72 -11.31 -15.12
CA ASP A 197 -27.99 -11.51 -14.42
C ASP A 197 -27.87 -11.30 -12.90
N GLN A 198 -26.65 -11.31 -12.36
CA GLN A 198 -26.37 -11.11 -10.94
C GLN A 198 -26.30 -9.63 -10.53
N ASN A 199 -26.42 -8.69 -11.48
CA ASN A 199 -26.42 -7.26 -11.21
C ASN A 199 -27.67 -6.56 -11.78
N PRO A 200 -28.84 -6.67 -11.12
CA PRO A 200 -30.09 -6.08 -11.60
C PRO A 200 -30.11 -4.55 -11.40
N SER A 201 -30.93 -3.86 -12.18
CA SER A 201 -31.36 -2.49 -11.88
C SER A 201 -32.33 -2.47 -10.70
N LEU A 202 -32.26 -1.42 -9.89
CA LEU A 202 -33.14 -1.22 -8.74
C LEU A 202 -34.47 -0.57 -9.15
N ASN A 203 -35.54 -0.88 -8.42
CA ASN A 203 -36.88 -0.35 -8.63
C ASN A 203 -37.37 0.43 -7.40
N PRO A 204 -38.35 1.33 -7.58
CA PRO A 204 -39.02 1.98 -6.46
C PRO A 204 -39.56 0.94 -5.46
N GLU A 205 -39.43 1.26 -4.17
CA GLU A 205 -39.83 0.39 -3.04
C GLU A 205 -39.02 -0.90 -2.84
N ASP A 206 -37.95 -1.11 -3.61
CA ASP A 206 -37.03 -2.21 -3.34
C ASP A 206 -36.40 -2.06 -1.95
N ILE A 207 -36.33 -3.19 -1.23
CA ILE A 207 -35.58 -3.32 0.01
C ILE A 207 -34.34 -4.16 -0.30
N VAL A 208 -33.15 -3.57 -0.16
CA VAL A 208 -31.87 -4.23 -0.34
C VAL A 208 -31.36 -4.64 1.03
N LYS A 209 -31.36 -5.95 1.30
CA LYS A 209 -30.87 -6.51 2.56
C LYS A 209 -29.41 -6.92 2.40
N LEU A 210 -28.57 -6.42 3.31
CA LEU A 210 -27.15 -6.75 3.37
C LEU A 210 -26.92 -7.94 4.31
N GLY A 211 -26.03 -8.84 3.88
CA GLY A 211 -25.48 -9.90 4.71
C GLY A 211 -24.03 -9.60 5.09
N PHE A 212 -23.48 -10.38 6.01
CA PHE A 212 -22.06 -10.38 6.35
C PHE A 212 -21.40 -11.66 5.87
N ILE A 213 -20.09 -11.60 5.68
CA ILE A 213 -19.30 -12.79 5.34
C ILE A 213 -19.29 -13.71 6.56
N GLU A 214 -19.90 -14.89 6.44
CA GLU A 214 -19.94 -15.87 7.53
C GLU A 214 -18.70 -16.78 7.52
N SER A 215 -18.21 -17.12 6.33
CA SER A 215 -17.11 -18.06 6.18
C SER A 215 -16.30 -17.77 4.92
N HIS A 216 -15.08 -18.30 4.90
CA HIS A 216 -14.10 -18.05 3.88
C HIS A 216 -13.44 -19.34 3.42
N ILE A 217 -12.81 -19.28 2.26
CA ILE A 217 -11.90 -20.30 1.73
C ILE A 217 -10.57 -19.62 1.46
N ASN A 218 -9.48 -20.32 1.72
CA ASN A 218 -8.15 -19.86 1.33
C ASN A 218 -7.70 -20.66 0.11
N ILE A 219 -7.26 -19.98 -0.95
CA ILE A 219 -6.66 -20.63 -2.11
C ILE A 219 -5.27 -20.07 -2.37
N GLY A 220 -4.30 -20.96 -2.58
CA GLY A 220 -2.91 -20.61 -2.78
C GLY A 220 -2.22 -21.47 -3.84
N GLY A 221 -0.98 -21.09 -4.16
CA GLY A 221 -0.16 -21.79 -5.13
C GLY A 221 -0.38 -21.32 -6.56
N ALA A 222 -0.62 -22.25 -7.50
CA ALA A 222 -0.62 -22.00 -8.94
C ALA A 222 -1.94 -21.42 -9.48
N VAL A 223 -2.42 -20.34 -8.87
CA VAL A 223 -3.56 -19.52 -9.31
C VAL A 223 -3.12 -18.07 -9.52
N VAL A 224 -3.85 -17.30 -10.31
CA VAL A 224 -3.48 -15.91 -10.65
C VAL A 224 -3.52 -15.01 -9.41
N LEU A 225 -4.58 -15.12 -8.61
CA LEU A 225 -4.80 -14.33 -7.40
C LEU A 225 -4.94 -15.27 -6.20
N PRO A 226 -3.83 -15.66 -5.54
CA PRO A 226 -3.92 -16.40 -4.30
C PRO A 226 -4.45 -15.49 -3.18
N GLY A 227 -5.29 -16.03 -2.30
CA GLY A 227 -5.87 -15.24 -1.22
C GLY A 227 -7.05 -15.90 -0.51
N LYS A 228 -7.73 -15.09 0.29
CA LYS A 228 -8.93 -15.43 1.03
C LYS A 228 -10.15 -14.97 0.25
N TYR A 229 -11.13 -15.86 0.07
CA TYR A 229 -12.36 -15.61 -0.68
C TYR A 229 -13.57 -15.95 0.18
N GLU A 230 -14.67 -15.20 0.01
CA GLU A 230 -15.95 -15.51 0.65
C GLU A 230 -16.49 -16.86 0.15
N TYR A 231 -16.87 -17.73 1.09
CA TYR A 231 -17.57 -18.98 0.78
C TYR A 231 -19.07 -18.74 0.67
N ARG A 232 -19.69 -19.40 -0.30
CA ARG A 232 -21.13 -19.55 -0.38
C ARG A 232 -21.52 -21.03 -0.52
N GLU A 233 -22.62 -21.42 0.12
CA GLU A 233 -23.11 -22.79 0.05
C GLU A 233 -23.32 -23.24 -1.42
N GLY A 234 -22.71 -24.38 -1.75
CA GLY A 234 -22.77 -24.97 -3.10
C GLY A 234 -21.60 -24.63 -4.00
N ASP A 235 -20.66 -23.77 -3.58
CA ASP A 235 -19.45 -23.47 -4.34
C ASP A 235 -18.62 -24.75 -4.63
N SER A 236 -18.13 -24.82 -5.86
CA SER A 236 -17.20 -25.86 -6.31
C SER A 236 -15.76 -25.37 -6.35
N LEU A 237 -14.81 -26.30 -6.41
CA LEU A 237 -13.39 -25.98 -6.62
C LEU A 237 -13.18 -25.15 -7.90
N ALA A 238 -13.98 -25.40 -8.94
CA ALA A 238 -13.93 -24.62 -10.18
C ALA A 238 -14.37 -23.17 -9.97
N ASP A 239 -15.41 -22.92 -9.18
CA ASP A 239 -15.86 -21.56 -8.85
C ASP A 239 -14.75 -20.78 -8.14
N ILE A 240 -14.11 -21.39 -7.13
CA ILE A 240 -13.05 -20.75 -6.37
C ILE A 240 -11.81 -20.47 -7.23
N ILE A 241 -11.43 -21.41 -8.11
CA ILE A 241 -10.34 -21.21 -9.06
C ILE A 241 -10.67 -20.05 -10.02
N ASN A 242 -11.90 -19.98 -10.52
CA ASN A 242 -12.33 -18.88 -11.38
C ASN A 242 -12.31 -17.54 -10.64
N PHE A 243 -12.73 -17.51 -9.36
CA PHE A 243 -12.63 -16.29 -8.55
C PHE A 243 -11.19 -15.86 -8.28
N ALA A 244 -10.27 -16.83 -8.20
CA ALA A 244 -8.82 -16.62 -8.15
C ALA A 244 -8.19 -16.23 -9.50
N GLY A 245 -9.01 -15.94 -10.53
CA GLY A 245 -8.54 -15.53 -11.86
C GLY A 245 -8.07 -16.68 -12.74
N GLY A 246 -8.33 -17.94 -12.34
CA GLY A 246 -7.94 -19.13 -13.06
C GLY A 246 -6.58 -19.68 -12.62
N LEU A 247 -6.15 -20.67 -13.41
CA LEU A 247 -4.96 -21.48 -13.22
C LEU A 247 -3.73 -20.82 -13.89
N LEU A 248 -2.56 -20.88 -13.26
CA LEU A 248 -1.30 -20.43 -13.89
C LEU A 248 -0.77 -21.46 -14.90
N GLU A 249 -0.07 -21.00 -15.96
CA GLU A 249 0.53 -21.88 -16.97
C GLU A 249 1.58 -22.87 -16.40
N ASN A 250 2.16 -22.56 -15.24
CA ASN A 250 3.20 -23.36 -14.59
C ASN A 250 2.65 -24.34 -13.54
N ILE A 251 1.41 -24.82 -13.68
CA ILE A 251 0.86 -25.87 -12.81
C ILE A 251 1.66 -27.15 -12.94
N HIS A 252 1.81 -27.84 -11.80
CA HIS A 252 2.41 -29.15 -11.79
C HIS A 252 1.46 -30.15 -12.49
N ASN A 253 1.83 -30.60 -13.69
CA ASN A 253 1.09 -31.61 -14.46
C ASN A 253 1.37 -33.03 -13.95
N VAL A 254 1.27 -33.25 -12.64
CA VAL A 254 1.44 -34.56 -11.99
C VAL A 254 0.21 -34.84 -11.12
N LYS A 255 -0.06 -36.12 -10.87
CA LYS A 255 -1.10 -36.56 -9.93
C LYS A 255 -0.99 -35.83 -8.58
N ASN A 256 -2.13 -35.57 -7.96
CA ASN A 256 -2.24 -34.92 -6.64
C ASN A 256 -1.64 -33.50 -6.62
N ASN A 257 -1.87 -32.73 -7.69
CA ASN A 257 -1.45 -31.34 -7.83
C ASN A 257 -2.37 -30.35 -7.12
N VAL A 258 -3.47 -30.81 -6.52
CA VAL A 258 -4.31 -30.01 -5.64
C VAL A 258 -4.40 -30.70 -4.29
N GLU A 259 -4.16 -29.95 -3.22
CA GLU A 259 -4.40 -30.39 -1.85
C GLU A 259 -5.46 -29.49 -1.22
N VAL A 260 -6.47 -30.11 -0.61
CA VAL A 260 -7.47 -29.42 0.20
C VAL A 260 -7.28 -29.88 1.63
N LEU A 261 -6.90 -28.96 2.51
CA LEU A 261 -6.93 -29.17 3.95
C LEU A 261 -8.30 -28.76 4.47
N ARG A 262 -9.02 -29.72 5.02
CA ARG A 262 -10.36 -29.54 5.59
C ARG A 262 -10.34 -29.79 7.08
N HIS A 263 -10.90 -28.88 7.85
CA HIS A 263 -11.08 -29.05 9.28
C HIS A 263 -12.37 -29.84 9.54
N ILE A 264 -12.28 -31.03 10.14
CA ILE A 264 -13.47 -31.82 10.51
C ILE A 264 -13.97 -31.39 11.88
N ASN A 265 -13.05 -31.27 12.84
CA ASN A 265 -13.32 -30.85 14.22
C ASN A 265 -12.09 -30.10 14.78
N SER A 266 -12.14 -29.69 16.05
CA SER A 266 -11.08 -28.89 16.68
C SER A 266 -9.70 -29.55 16.73
N SER A 267 -9.60 -30.87 16.50
CA SER A 267 -8.34 -31.63 16.63
C SER A 267 -7.97 -32.44 15.38
N GLU A 268 -8.88 -32.59 14.43
CA GLU A 268 -8.70 -33.44 13.24
C GLU A 268 -8.85 -32.65 11.95
N ASN A 269 -7.82 -32.78 11.10
CA ASN A 269 -7.81 -32.26 9.76
C ASN A 269 -7.75 -33.41 8.76
N GLU A 270 -8.48 -33.27 7.67
CA GLU A 270 -8.43 -34.14 6.52
C GLU A 270 -7.61 -33.48 5.41
N ILE A 271 -6.71 -34.24 4.79
CA ILE A 271 -5.99 -33.79 3.59
C ILE A 271 -6.57 -34.57 2.40
N ILE A 272 -7.28 -33.86 1.54
CA ILE A 272 -7.89 -34.41 0.34
C ILE A 272 -6.98 -34.05 -0.84
N SER A 273 -6.44 -35.08 -1.50
CA SER A 273 -5.62 -34.91 -2.70
C SER A 273 -6.48 -35.06 -3.95
N LEU A 274 -6.47 -34.03 -4.79
CA LEU A 274 -7.19 -33.99 -6.07
C LEU A 274 -6.21 -33.81 -7.23
N THR A 275 -6.64 -34.16 -8.44
CA THR A 275 -5.83 -33.99 -9.64
C THR A 275 -6.58 -33.16 -10.67
N ILE A 276 -5.95 -32.08 -11.14
CA ILE A 276 -6.33 -31.33 -12.34
C ILE A 276 -5.51 -31.89 -13.51
N ILE A 277 -6.18 -32.36 -14.57
CA ILE A 277 -5.56 -32.94 -15.77
C ILE A 277 -5.98 -32.09 -16.96
N ASN A 278 -5.03 -31.59 -17.76
CA ASN A 278 -5.32 -30.75 -18.93
C ASN A 278 -6.31 -29.62 -18.62
N GLU A 279 -6.10 -28.91 -17.51
CA GLU A 279 -6.97 -27.83 -17.01
C GLU A 279 -8.41 -28.25 -16.67
N GLN A 280 -8.74 -29.54 -16.74
CA GLN A 280 -10.02 -30.05 -16.28
C GLN A 280 -10.02 -30.12 -14.76
N ILE A 281 -10.77 -29.21 -14.16
CA ILE A 281 -10.96 -29.12 -12.71
C ILE A 281 -11.97 -30.21 -12.30
N PRO A 282 -11.64 -31.06 -11.30
CA PRO A 282 -12.58 -32.06 -10.82
C PRO A 282 -13.81 -31.40 -10.20
N ASN A 283 -14.98 -32.01 -10.40
CA ASN A 283 -16.20 -31.57 -9.73
C ASN A 283 -16.12 -31.92 -8.24
N PHE A 284 -15.56 -30.99 -7.47
CA PHE A 284 -15.35 -31.12 -6.03
C PHE A 284 -16.08 -29.98 -5.33
N LYS A 285 -16.92 -30.32 -4.36
CA LYS A 285 -17.62 -29.33 -3.53
C LYS A 285 -16.69 -28.86 -2.42
N ILE A 286 -16.52 -27.54 -2.35
CA ILE A 286 -15.75 -26.91 -1.28
C ILE A 286 -16.65 -26.76 -0.06
N MET A 287 -16.05 -26.78 1.13
CA MET A 287 -16.70 -26.54 2.41
C MET A 287 -16.16 -25.25 3.07
N PRO A 288 -16.91 -24.68 4.03
CA PRO A 288 -16.43 -23.54 4.80
C PRO A 288 -15.03 -23.80 5.38
N HIS A 289 -14.16 -22.80 5.31
CA HIS A 289 -12.80 -22.80 5.87
C HIS A 289 -11.80 -23.78 5.25
N ASP A 290 -12.14 -24.42 4.13
CA ASP A 290 -11.18 -25.21 3.36
C ASP A 290 -9.95 -24.37 2.97
N GLN A 291 -8.77 -24.98 3.04
CA GLN A 291 -7.53 -24.41 2.51
C GLN A 291 -7.08 -25.20 1.29
N VAL A 292 -7.15 -24.57 0.13
CA VAL A 292 -6.84 -25.15 -1.17
C VAL A 292 -5.43 -24.73 -1.59
N LEU A 293 -4.55 -25.68 -1.83
CA LEU A 293 -3.22 -25.45 -2.38
C LEU A 293 -3.10 -26.12 -3.76
N ILE A 294 -2.93 -25.31 -4.80
CA ILE A 294 -2.60 -25.80 -6.14
C ILE A 294 -1.08 -25.82 -6.29
N LYS A 295 -0.48 -27.00 -6.40
CA LYS A 295 0.97 -27.15 -6.46
C LYS A 295 1.53 -26.56 -7.75
N LEU A 296 2.51 -25.67 -7.58
CA LEU A 296 3.34 -25.15 -8.66
C LEU A 296 4.23 -26.27 -9.22
N LYS A 297 4.57 -26.19 -10.51
CA LYS A 297 5.50 -27.14 -11.12
C LYS A 297 6.85 -27.08 -10.38
N SER A 298 7.20 -28.17 -9.70
CA SER A 298 8.37 -28.27 -8.81
C SER A 298 9.73 -28.09 -9.51
N ASP A 299 9.77 -28.03 -10.84
CA ASP A 299 11.00 -27.83 -11.62
C ASP A 299 11.54 -26.39 -11.57
N TYR A 300 10.80 -25.44 -11.00
CA TYR A 300 11.39 -24.17 -10.57
C TYR A 300 12.28 -24.44 -9.35
N LYS A 301 13.51 -24.94 -9.59
CA LYS A 301 14.60 -24.76 -8.62
C LYS A 301 14.58 -23.27 -8.26
N ARG A 302 14.32 -22.93 -7.00
CA ARG A 302 14.34 -21.53 -6.53
C ARG A 302 15.60 -20.90 -7.10
N ILE A 303 15.44 -19.90 -7.96
CA ILE A 303 16.58 -19.22 -8.56
C ILE A 303 17.30 -18.54 -7.40
N LYS A 304 18.44 -19.11 -7.00
CA LYS A 304 19.28 -18.54 -5.97
C LYS A 304 19.99 -17.34 -6.56
N THR A 305 20.04 -16.25 -5.81
CA THR A 305 20.58 -14.98 -6.28
C THR A 305 21.52 -14.40 -5.26
N VAL A 306 22.55 -13.70 -5.73
CA VAL A 306 23.45 -12.89 -4.92
C VAL A 306 23.54 -11.49 -5.47
N SER A 307 23.82 -10.52 -4.62
CA SER A 307 24.05 -9.14 -5.05
C SER A 307 25.52 -8.79 -4.91
N ILE A 308 26.12 -8.17 -5.92
CA ILE A 308 27.46 -7.59 -5.85
C ILE A 308 27.37 -6.08 -6.05
N LYS A 309 27.99 -5.31 -5.16
CA LYS A 309 27.91 -3.85 -5.10
C LYS A 309 29.28 -3.23 -4.79
N GLY A 310 29.40 -1.92 -5.02
CA GLY A 310 30.62 -1.15 -4.78
C GLY A 310 31.49 -1.01 -6.03
N GLU A 311 32.81 -1.06 -5.86
CA GLU A 311 33.82 -0.83 -6.90
C GLU A 311 34.04 -2.04 -7.82
N ILE A 312 32.98 -2.41 -8.54
CA ILE A 312 32.94 -3.45 -9.56
C ILE A 312 32.37 -2.86 -10.85
N LEU A 313 32.77 -3.37 -12.03
CA LEU A 313 32.37 -2.78 -13.30
C LEU A 313 30.86 -2.85 -13.57
N ASN A 314 30.22 -3.97 -13.26
CA ASN A 314 28.78 -4.16 -13.44
C ASN A 314 28.12 -4.61 -12.12
N PRO A 315 27.82 -3.69 -11.19
CA PRO A 315 27.11 -4.03 -9.95
C PRO A 315 25.69 -4.49 -10.28
N GLY A 316 25.16 -5.43 -9.48
CA GLY A 316 23.83 -5.96 -9.74
C GLY A 316 23.55 -7.28 -9.03
N THR A 317 22.49 -7.94 -9.47
CA THR A 317 22.05 -9.24 -8.95
C THR A 317 22.39 -10.34 -9.95
N TYR A 318 23.04 -11.39 -9.48
CA TYR A 318 23.50 -12.50 -10.28
C TYR A 318 22.87 -13.80 -9.80
N THR A 319 22.43 -14.63 -10.74
CA THR A 319 21.94 -15.98 -10.45
C THR A 319 23.10 -16.90 -10.10
N ILE A 320 22.90 -17.80 -9.14
CA ILE A 320 23.92 -18.74 -8.66
C ILE A 320 23.37 -20.17 -8.59
N ASN A 321 24.29 -21.13 -8.57
CA ASN A 321 24.05 -22.53 -8.25
C ASN A 321 24.87 -22.95 -7.02
N ASP A 322 24.69 -24.17 -6.53
CA ASP A 322 25.33 -24.68 -5.31
C ASP A 322 26.87 -24.78 -5.37
N SER A 323 27.46 -24.59 -6.56
CA SER A 323 28.91 -24.56 -6.79
C SER A 323 29.48 -23.17 -7.07
N THR A 324 28.64 -22.14 -7.17
CA THR A 324 29.10 -20.80 -7.58
C THR A 324 29.90 -20.13 -6.48
N THR A 325 31.06 -19.58 -6.85
CA THR A 325 31.98 -18.90 -5.94
C THR A 325 31.93 -17.38 -6.11
N ILE A 326 32.57 -16.66 -5.19
CA ILE A 326 32.76 -15.21 -5.31
C ILE A 326 33.50 -14.87 -6.59
N LYS A 327 34.56 -15.62 -6.92
CA LYS A 327 35.36 -15.42 -8.14
C LYS A 327 34.49 -15.44 -9.39
N ASP A 328 33.57 -16.39 -9.48
CA ASP A 328 32.67 -16.53 -10.63
C ASP A 328 31.75 -15.31 -10.79
N VAL A 329 31.27 -14.75 -9.68
CA VAL A 329 30.42 -13.55 -9.69
C VAL A 329 31.24 -12.32 -10.08
N ILE A 330 32.46 -12.17 -9.57
CA ILE A 330 33.35 -11.05 -9.92
C ILE A 330 33.71 -11.06 -11.41
N ILE A 331 34.03 -12.24 -11.96
CA ILE A 331 34.28 -12.42 -13.39
C ILE A 331 33.05 -12.04 -14.22
N ARG A 332 31.86 -12.53 -13.85
CA ARG A 332 30.61 -12.18 -14.53
C ARG A 332 30.24 -10.71 -14.41
N ALA A 333 30.64 -10.06 -13.33
CA ALA A 333 30.50 -8.61 -13.16
C ALA A 333 31.52 -7.79 -13.95
N GLY A 334 32.39 -8.44 -14.73
CA GLY A 334 33.39 -7.81 -15.58
C GLY A 334 34.72 -7.51 -14.86
N GLY A 335 34.85 -7.84 -13.57
CA GLY A 335 36.01 -7.54 -12.75
C GLY A 335 35.92 -6.20 -12.01
N TYR A 336 36.98 -5.88 -11.27
CA TYR A 336 37.10 -4.71 -10.41
C TYR A 336 37.24 -3.40 -11.19
N THR A 337 36.80 -2.29 -10.60
CA THR A 337 37.16 -0.95 -11.11
C THR A 337 38.60 -0.60 -10.72
N LYS A 338 39.17 0.46 -11.31
CA LYS A 338 40.52 0.96 -10.95
C LYS A 338 40.59 1.52 -9.52
N GLU A 339 39.45 1.90 -8.97
CA GLU A 339 39.33 2.49 -7.63
C GLU A 339 39.00 1.44 -6.56
N SER A 340 38.94 0.16 -6.95
CA SER A 340 38.61 -0.94 -6.05
C SER A 340 39.73 -1.25 -5.06
N ASP A 341 39.36 -1.47 -3.79
CA ASP A 341 40.25 -2.06 -2.80
C ASP A 341 40.20 -3.60 -2.92
N VAL A 342 40.97 -4.16 -3.85
CA VAL A 342 41.04 -5.62 -4.08
C VAL A 342 41.54 -6.41 -2.86
N ALA A 343 42.14 -5.72 -1.88
CA ALA A 343 42.58 -6.26 -0.62
C ALA A 343 41.48 -6.32 0.44
N LYS A 344 40.24 -5.95 0.10
CA LYS A 344 39.10 -6.02 1.01
C LYS A 344 37.88 -6.56 0.28
N ILE A 345 37.20 -7.48 0.94
CA ILE A 345 35.89 -7.95 0.52
C ILE A 345 35.03 -8.12 1.76
N ILE A 346 33.80 -7.62 1.68
CA ILE A 346 32.82 -7.74 2.74
C ILE A 346 31.70 -8.60 2.17
N ILE A 347 31.33 -9.64 2.90
CA ILE A 347 30.23 -10.53 2.52
C ILE A 347 29.27 -10.57 3.69
N ASN A 348 28.01 -10.32 3.44
CA ASN A 348 26.95 -10.54 4.42
C ASN A 348 25.79 -11.27 3.75
N ASN A 349 24.89 -11.85 4.51
CA ASN A 349 23.68 -12.46 3.99
C ASN A 349 22.46 -11.61 4.40
N GLU A 350 21.66 -11.21 3.42
CA GLU A 350 20.51 -10.32 3.64
C GLU A 350 19.52 -10.88 4.66
N VAL A 351 19.37 -12.22 4.73
CA VAL A 351 18.49 -12.86 5.70
C VAL A 351 19.10 -12.77 7.10
N ILE A 352 20.39 -13.10 7.23
CA ILE A 352 21.09 -13.12 8.53
C ILE A 352 21.13 -11.72 9.16
N ASP A 353 21.41 -10.69 8.34
CA ASP A 353 21.45 -9.30 8.77
C ASP A 353 20.11 -8.84 9.37
N LYS A 354 18.99 -9.28 8.77
CA LYS A 354 17.64 -8.97 9.25
C LYS A 354 17.21 -9.76 10.49
N ILE A 355 17.92 -10.83 10.87
CA ILE A 355 17.60 -11.55 12.10
C ILE A 355 17.99 -10.65 13.28
N GLY A 356 16.99 -10.19 14.04
CA GLY A 356 17.21 -9.36 15.22
C GLY A 356 18.12 -10.03 16.25
N ASP A 357 18.98 -9.23 16.87
CA ASP A 357 19.82 -9.66 17.99
C ASP A 357 19.00 -9.63 19.29
N LYS A 358 18.48 -10.81 19.66
CA LYS A 358 17.65 -10.98 20.87
C LYS A 358 18.36 -10.53 22.14
N GLU A 359 19.67 -10.71 22.22
CA GLU A 359 20.44 -10.34 23.40
C GLU A 359 20.64 -8.83 23.45
N LEU A 360 20.92 -8.19 22.31
CA LEU A 360 20.96 -6.74 22.23
C LEU A 360 19.60 -6.13 22.61
N LEU A 361 18.49 -6.70 22.13
CA LEU A 361 17.14 -6.26 22.49
C LEU A 361 16.86 -6.39 24.00
N ARG A 362 17.27 -7.51 24.62
CA ARG A 362 17.19 -7.70 26.07
C ARG A 362 17.96 -6.60 26.81
N ILE A 363 19.19 -6.32 26.39
CA ILE A 363 20.05 -5.29 27.00
C ILE A 363 19.49 -3.88 26.80
N SER A 364 18.94 -3.59 25.62
CA SER A 364 18.33 -2.30 25.30
C SER A 364 17.10 -2.00 26.15
N ALA A 365 16.38 -3.02 26.61
CA ALA A 365 15.25 -2.88 27.53
C ALA A 365 15.68 -2.56 28.99
N ILE A 366 16.96 -2.71 29.32
CA ILE A 366 17.53 -2.32 30.62
C ILE A 366 17.90 -0.84 30.58
N ASN A 367 17.51 -0.10 31.62
CA ASN A 367 17.91 1.30 31.79
C ASN A 367 19.44 1.44 31.71
N PRO A 368 19.99 2.47 31.02
CA PRO A 368 21.43 2.61 30.83
C PRO A 368 22.26 2.57 32.13
N SER A 369 21.74 3.10 33.22
CA SER A 369 22.40 3.12 34.54
C SER A 369 22.47 1.75 35.22
N ASP A 370 21.59 0.82 34.86
CA ASP A 370 21.44 -0.49 35.49
C ASP A 370 22.13 -1.62 34.69
N ARG A 371 22.83 -1.28 33.61
CA ARG A 371 23.52 -2.26 32.74
C ARG A 371 24.78 -2.79 33.40
N SER A 372 24.96 -4.10 33.35
CA SER A 372 26.19 -4.73 33.83
C SER A 372 27.38 -4.43 32.93
N ASP A 373 28.60 -4.60 33.44
CA ASP A 373 29.82 -4.49 32.63
C ASP A 373 29.84 -5.47 31.45
N THR A 374 29.21 -6.65 31.63
CA THR A 374 29.04 -7.63 30.55
C THR A 374 28.08 -7.13 29.47
N ASP A 375 26.98 -6.47 29.85
CA ASP A 375 26.04 -5.88 28.89
C ASP A 375 26.71 -4.76 28.08
N LEU A 376 27.45 -3.87 28.75
CA LEU A 376 28.22 -2.82 28.09
C LEU A 376 29.30 -3.39 27.17
N SER A 377 29.94 -4.49 27.57
CA SER A 377 30.94 -5.19 26.74
C SER A 377 30.30 -5.81 25.51
N TYR A 378 29.10 -6.39 25.63
CA TYR A 378 28.33 -6.91 24.50
C TYR A 378 27.95 -5.79 23.52
N ILE A 379 27.42 -4.66 24.02
CA ILE A 379 27.09 -3.49 23.19
C ILE A 379 28.33 -2.99 22.45
N ARG A 380 29.49 -2.88 23.12
CA ARG A 380 30.75 -2.45 22.48
C ARG A 380 31.20 -3.44 21.40
N ALA A 381 31.07 -4.73 21.64
CA ALA A 381 31.41 -5.76 20.65
C ALA A 381 30.48 -5.68 19.42
N ARG A 382 29.18 -5.47 19.63
CA ARG A 382 28.19 -5.27 18.55
C ARG A 382 28.35 -3.95 17.81
N ALA A 383 28.77 -2.88 18.49
CA ALA A 383 29.10 -1.62 17.82
C ALA A 383 30.29 -1.73 16.87
N ARG A 384 31.11 -2.79 16.97
CA ARG A 384 32.28 -3.05 16.13
C ARG A 384 32.05 -4.13 15.06
N SER A 385 30.91 -4.81 15.07
CA SER A 385 30.66 -5.95 14.18
C SER A 385 29.24 -5.98 13.68
N GLU A 386 29.07 -6.18 12.37
CA GLU A 386 27.76 -6.47 11.80
C GLU A 386 27.47 -7.98 11.88
N ARG A 387 26.20 -8.35 12.06
CA ARG A 387 25.81 -9.74 12.18
C ARG A 387 25.90 -10.43 10.81
N GLY A 388 26.60 -11.57 10.76
CA GLY A 388 26.74 -12.33 9.52
C GLY A 388 27.79 -11.77 8.56
N GLU A 389 28.41 -10.64 8.92
CA GLU A 389 29.48 -10.05 8.13
C GLU A 389 30.75 -10.90 8.22
N PHE A 390 31.20 -11.38 7.07
CA PHE A 390 32.53 -11.91 6.87
C PHE A 390 33.40 -10.79 6.31
N ARG A 391 34.33 -10.33 7.15
CA ARG A 391 35.37 -9.37 6.77
C ARG A 391 36.73 -10.05 6.84
N ASN A 392 37.49 -9.97 5.76
CA ASN A 392 38.87 -10.45 5.76
C ASN A 392 39.85 -9.28 5.90
N SER A 393 40.86 -9.44 6.76
CA SER A 393 41.88 -8.43 7.06
C SER A 393 43.27 -8.76 6.49
N GLU A 394 43.49 -9.98 6.00
CA GLU A 394 44.80 -10.43 5.50
C GLU A 394 44.78 -10.70 4.00
N PHE A 395 45.57 -9.91 3.24
CA PHE A 395 45.68 -9.98 1.79
C PHE A 395 46.00 -11.38 1.25
N ASN A 396 46.86 -12.14 1.93
CA ASN A 396 47.29 -13.47 1.50
C ASN A 396 46.20 -14.55 1.61
N LEU A 397 45.14 -14.29 2.38
CA LEU A 397 44.01 -15.21 2.54
C LEU A 397 42.88 -14.90 1.53
N ILE A 398 42.84 -13.70 0.95
CA ILE A 398 41.72 -13.24 0.13
C ILE A 398 41.58 -14.03 -1.16
N GLU A 399 42.68 -14.33 -1.85
CA GLU A 399 42.61 -15.07 -3.12
C GLU A 399 42.07 -16.49 -2.91
N SER A 400 42.45 -17.13 -1.79
CA SER A 400 41.92 -18.44 -1.41
C SER A 400 40.43 -18.37 -1.08
N VAL A 401 40.00 -17.38 -0.29
CA VAL A 401 38.60 -17.18 0.10
C VAL A 401 37.74 -16.88 -1.11
N ILE A 402 38.17 -15.98 -2.00
CA ILE A 402 37.43 -15.63 -3.23
C ILE A 402 37.23 -16.87 -4.12
N SER A 403 38.22 -17.76 -4.16
CA SER A 403 38.20 -18.95 -5.00
C SER A 403 37.47 -20.14 -4.37
N SER A 404 37.39 -20.23 -3.04
CA SER A 404 36.82 -21.40 -2.35
C SER A 404 35.45 -21.15 -1.69
N TYR A 405 35.12 -19.89 -1.39
CA TYR A 405 33.86 -19.55 -0.73
C TYR A 405 32.68 -19.77 -1.68
N LYS A 406 31.84 -20.73 -1.32
CA LYS A 406 30.58 -21.02 -2.02
C LYS A 406 29.51 -20.07 -1.52
N LEU A 407 28.84 -19.43 -2.47
CA LEU A 407 27.81 -18.45 -2.15
C LEU A 407 26.48 -19.12 -1.81
N PHE A 408 25.78 -18.52 -0.87
CA PHE A 408 24.41 -18.87 -0.48
C PHE A 408 23.41 -17.90 -1.11
N ASP A 409 22.14 -18.33 -1.15
CA ASP A 409 21.07 -17.46 -1.60
C ASP A 409 20.99 -16.23 -0.71
N LYS A 410 20.86 -15.06 -1.35
CA LYS A 410 20.82 -13.73 -0.71
C LYS A 410 22.12 -13.26 -0.08
N ASP A 411 23.26 -13.83 -0.44
CA ASP A 411 24.54 -13.21 -0.13
C ASP A 411 24.70 -11.85 -0.85
N VAL A 412 25.30 -10.90 -0.15
CA VAL A 412 25.63 -9.56 -0.61
C VAL A 412 27.14 -9.40 -0.50
N ILE A 413 27.78 -9.25 -1.65
CA ILE A 413 29.21 -9.02 -1.80
C ILE A 413 29.42 -7.52 -1.99
N ILE A 414 30.21 -6.91 -1.12
CA ILE A 414 30.55 -5.50 -1.19
C ILE A 414 32.05 -5.38 -1.47
N ILE A 415 32.36 -4.74 -2.58
CA ILE A 415 33.72 -4.37 -2.98
C ILE A 415 33.95 -2.90 -2.60
N PRO A 416 34.67 -2.61 -1.52
CA PRO A 416 34.87 -1.23 -1.09
C PRO A 416 35.80 -0.47 -2.04
N LYS A 417 35.69 0.84 -1.97
CA LYS A 417 36.60 1.76 -2.64
C LYS A 417 37.93 1.84 -1.91
N LYS A 418 39.01 1.89 -2.68
CA LYS A 418 40.36 2.12 -2.19
C LYS A 418 40.48 3.58 -1.78
N TYR A 419 40.57 3.77 -0.49
CA TYR A 419 40.91 5.05 0.12
C TYR A 419 42.28 4.93 0.78
N ASP A 420 43.21 5.79 0.39
CA ASP A 420 44.56 5.87 0.94
C ASP A 420 44.70 7.12 1.82
N PHE A 421 44.15 7.06 3.04
CA PHE A 421 44.26 8.15 4.01
C PHE A 421 44.51 7.64 5.43
N ILE A 422 45.04 8.51 6.30
CA ILE A 422 45.02 8.37 7.76
C ILE A 422 44.10 9.46 8.30
N GLU A 423 43.28 9.13 9.28
CA GLU A 423 42.42 10.10 9.94
C GLU A 423 43.05 10.52 11.27
N VAL A 424 43.16 11.82 11.53
CA VAL A 424 43.72 12.36 12.77
C VAL A 424 42.63 13.14 13.49
N ILE A 425 42.31 12.75 14.72
CA ILE A 425 41.20 13.31 15.50
C ILE A 425 41.57 13.53 16.98
N GLY A 426 40.74 14.30 17.69
CA GLY A 426 40.93 14.66 19.10
C GLY A 426 41.72 15.95 19.27
N ALA A 427 42.65 15.97 20.23
CA ALA A 427 43.41 17.14 20.69
C ALA A 427 44.49 17.63 19.69
N VAL A 428 44.10 17.88 18.44
CA VAL A 428 44.93 18.41 17.34
C VAL A 428 44.31 19.66 16.75
N ARG A 429 45.14 20.56 16.18
CA ARG A 429 44.64 21.86 15.71
C ARG A 429 43.70 21.75 14.51
N ASN A 430 44.01 20.85 13.59
CA ASN A 430 43.22 20.60 12.38
C ASN A 430 42.89 19.10 12.31
N PRO A 431 41.82 18.62 12.97
CA PRO A 431 41.40 17.24 12.80
C PRO A 431 40.88 17.00 11.38
N GLY A 432 41.15 15.82 10.81
CA GLY A 432 40.75 15.50 9.43
C GLY A 432 41.47 14.30 8.83
N ARG A 433 41.28 14.11 7.51
CA ARG A 433 41.91 13.03 6.73
C ARG A 433 43.13 13.55 5.99
N TYR A 434 44.21 12.75 6.04
CA TYR A 434 45.51 13.06 5.45
C TYR A 434 45.94 11.93 4.51
N PRO A 435 46.55 12.22 3.35
CA PRO A 435 47.00 11.17 2.42
C PRO A 435 47.90 10.13 3.10
N TYR A 436 47.61 8.84 2.89
CA TYR A 436 48.42 7.76 3.42
C TYR A 436 49.72 7.63 2.61
N LEU A 437 50.85 7.68 3.30
CA LEU A 437 52.18 7.46 2.76
C LEU A 437 52.93 6.54 3.73
N SER A 438 53.37 5.37 3.25
CA SER A 438 54.05 4.36 4.07
C SER A 438 55.37 4.83 4.69
N THR A 439 55.90 5.97 4.25
CA THR A 439 57.11 6.60 4.80
C THR A 439 56.85 7.49 6.00
N LEU A 440 55.59 7.90 6.24
CA LEU A 440 55.24 8.85 7.30
C LEU A 440 54.92 8.12 8.60
N SER A 441 55.46 8.65 9.69
CA SER A 441 55.19 8.18 11.05
C SER A 441 53.94 8.86 11.63
N ILE A 442 53.46 8.33 12.76
CA ILE A 442 52.36 8.90 13.55
C ILE A 442 52.63 10.37 13.89
N ASN A 443 53.86 10.71 14.26
CA ASN A 443 54.23 12.08 14.60
C ASN A 443 54.18 13.00 13.38
N ASP A 444 54.53 12.51 12.19
CA ASP A 444 54.47 13.31 10.97
C ASP A 444 53.02 13.69 10.64
N TYR A 445 52.08 12.76 10.83
CA TYR A 445 50.65 13.05 10.69
C TYR A 445 50.13 14.05 11.73
N VAL A 446 50.58 13.95 12.98
CA VAL A 446 50.23 14.92 14.04
C VAL A 446 50.80 16.31 13.74
N ILE A 447 51.99 16.39 13.14
CA ILE A 447 52.58 17.67 12.70
C ILE A 447 51.78 18.23 11.52
N GLN A 448 51.41 17.40 10.55
CA GLN A 448 50.55 17.80 9.42
C GLN A 448 49.16 18.28 9.88
N SER A 449 48.64 17.75 10.99
CA SER A 449 47.42 18.25 11.63
C SER A 449 47.61 19.57 12.40
N GLY A 450 48.74 20.24 12.24
CA GLY A 450 49.06 21.50 12.92
C GLY A 450 49.57 21.34 14.34
N GLY A 451 49.95 20.12 14.73
CA GLY A 451 50.36 19.78 16.09
C GLY A 451 49.18 19.59 17.05
N ILE A 452 49.52 19.22 18.29
CA ILE A 452 48.54 19.04 19.38
C ILE A 452 48.06 20.38 19.95
N THR A 453 46.85 20.41 20.49
CA THR A 453 46.27 21.55 21.21
C THR A 453 46.78 21.65 22.64
N GLU A 454 46.58 22.80 23.30
CA GLU A 454 47.02 23.02 24.70
C GLU A 454 46.31 22.12 25.72
N ASN A 455 45.08 21.70 25.40
CA ASN A 455 44.30 20.76 26.21
C ASN A 455 44.70 19.28 25.99
N ALA A 456 45.73 18.96 25.20
CA ALA A 456 46.12 17.57 24.96
C ALA A 456 46.75 16.89 26.19
N THR A 457 46.43 15.62 26.44
CA THR A 457 47.05 14.77 27.49
C THR A 457 48.38 14.15 27.05
N LYS A 458 48.77 14.33 25.78
CA LYS A 458 49.92 13.66 25.11
C LYS A 458 49.81 12.13 25.04
N LYS A 459 48.61 11.57 25.26
CA LYS A 459 48.33 10.15 25.03
C LYS A 459 47.76 9.97 23.64
N TYR A 460 48.41 9.11 22.86
CA TYR A 460 48.03 8.78 21.50
C TYR A 460 47.45 7.38 21.47
N PHE A 461 46.40 7.22 20.68
CA PHE A 461 45.76 5.95 20.42
C PHE A 461 45.66 5.74 18.92
N ILE A 462 45.84 4.50 18.49
CA ILE A 462 45.58 4.09 17.12
C ILE A 462 44.30 3.27 17.15
N ILE A 463 43.33 3.62 16.31
CA ILE A 463 42.15 2.80 16.07
C ILE A 463 42.37 2.12 14.73
N GLN A 464 42.51 0.80 14.74
CA GLN A 464 42.82 0.05 13.52
C GLN A 464 41.62 0.01 12.58
N ALA A 465 41.82 0.29 11.29
CA ALA A 465 40.74 0.24 10.30
C ALA A 465 40.14 -1.16 10.12
N SER A 466 40.96 -2.20 10.33
CA SER A 466 40.56 -3.59 10.11
C SER A 466 39.68 -4.16 11.23
N THR A 467 39.96 -3.82 12.48
CA THR A 467 39.32 -4.43 13.66
C THR A 467 38.54 -3.43 14.52
N GLY A 468 38.77 -2.13 14.35
CA GLY A 468 38.24 -1.09 15.24
C GLY A 468 38.88 -1.09 16.64
N ASP A 469 39.96 -1.84 16.85
CA ASP A 469 40.64 -1.92 18.14
C ASP A 469 41.40 -0.64 18.44
N ARG A 470 41.22 -0.14 19.67
CA ARG A 470 41.94 1.01 20.21
C ARG A 470 43.20 0.55 20.90
N LEU A 471 44.33 0.96 20.35
CA LEU A 471 45.66 0.59 20.77
C LEU A 471 46.38 1.80 21.37
N ALA A 472 46.86 1.71 22.61
CA ALA A 472 47.62 2.79 23.24
C ALA A 472 49.06 2.80 22.71
N LEU A 473 49.51 3.94 22.18
CA LEU A 473 50.85 4.06 21.59
C LEU A 473 51.98 3.80 22.59
N SER A 474 51.74 4.05 23.89
CA SER A 474 52.69 3.74 24.96
C SER A 474 52.95 2.25 25.17
N GLN A 475 52.06 1.38 24.69
CA GLN A 475 52.12 -0.07 24.88
C GLN A 475 52.67 -0.80 23.64
N ILE A 476 52.86 -0.10 22.52
CA ILE A 476 53.24 -0.69 21.24
C ILE A 476 54.57 -0.11 20.77
N LYS A 477 55.53 -0.99 20.48
CA LYS A 477 56.80 -0.61 19.85
C LYS A 477 56.65 -0.71 18.34
N ASN A 478 56.88 0.39 17.63
CA ASN A 478 56.97 0.47 16.17
C ASN A 478 55.74 -0.12 15.44
N TYR A 479 54.58 0.53 15.61
CA TYR A 479 53.39 0.20 14.82
C TYR A 479 53.54 0.70 13.39
N ASP A 480 53.31 -0.18 12.42
CA ASP A 480 53.25 0.17 11.00
C ASP A 480 51.84 0.67 10.65
N LEU A 481 51.72 1.95 10.32
CA LEU A 481 50.43 2.57 10.01
C LEU A 481 49.86 1.96 8.74
N LYS A 482 48.59 1.53 8.81
CA LYS A 482 47.85 1.05 7.65
C LYS A 482 46.89 2.12 7.15
N SER A 483 46.62 2.09 5.86
CA SER A 483 45.59 2.93 5.27
C SER A 483 44.25 2.78 6.02
N GLN A 484 43.61 3.92 6.28
CA GLN A 484 42.37 4.16 7.03
C GLN A 484 42.49 4.03 8.56
N ASP A 485 43.68 3.79 9.11
CA ASP A 485 43.87 3.86 10.57
C ASP A 485 43.57 5.28 11.09
N ILE A 486 43.07 5.35 12.32
CA ILE A 486 42.74 6.61 12.98
C ILE A 486 43.76 6.87 14.09
N ILE A 487 44.42 8.02 14.04
CA ILE A 487 45.25 8.56 15.12
C ILE A 487 44.35 9.43 16.00
N PHE A 488 44.09 8.96 17.21
CA PHE A 488 43.31 9.68 18.21
C PHE A 488 44.22 10.25 19.30
N VAL A 489 44.22 11.57 19.46
CA VAL A 489 44.94 12.28 20.53
C VAL A 489 43.96 12.61 21.66
N GLU A 490 44.20 12.06 22.85
CA GLU A 490 43.28 12.23 23.97
C GLU A 490 43.34 13.66 24.55
N GLU A 491 42.17 14.28 24.68
CA GLU A 491 41.98 15.58 25.32
C GLU A 491 41.95 15.45 26.85
N LYS A 492 42.41 16.48 27.54
CA LYS A 492 42.23 16.61 29.00
C LYS A 492 40.75 16.77 29.22
N ASN A 493 40.14 15.76 29.81
CA ASN A 493 38.74 15.79 30.16
C ASN A 493 38.56 16.82 31.28
N ASP A 494 37.79 17.88 31.05
CA ASP A 494 37.28 18.78 32.11
C ASP A 494 36.18 18.07 32.93
N TYR A 495 36.28 16.75 33.09
CA TYR A 495 35.42 15.97 33.96
C TYR A 495 35.74 16.40 35.39
N ASN A 496 34.75 17.03 36.00
CA ASN A 496 34.85 17.78 37.22
C ASN A 496 35.46 16.89 38.32
N SER A 497 36.75 17.07 38.62
CA SER A 497 37.38 16.42 39.78
C SER A 497 36.64 16.78 41.08
N TRP A 498 35.89 17.89 41.03
CA TRP A 498 34.92 18.32 42.03
C TRP A 498 33.76 17.33 42.23
N GLU A 499 33.19 16.73 41.18
CA GLU A 499 32.08 15.78 41.30
C GLU A 499 32.49 14.48 42.01
N ARG A 500 33.67 13.94 41.70
CA ARG A 500 34.20 12.77 42.44
C ARG A 500 34.53 13.10 43.89
N LEU A 501 35.04 14.30 44.15
CA LEU A 501 35.31 14.74 45.51
C LEU A 501 34.00 14.89 46.30
N THR A 502 32.95 15.43 45.68
CA THR A 502 31.63 15.50 46.30
C THR A 502 31.01 14.12 46.54
N ASP A 503 31.19 13.17 45.63
CA ASP A 503 30.71 11.78 45.82
C ASP A 503 31.45 11.08 46.96
N ILE A 504 32.78 11.24 47.05
CA ILE A 504 33.59 10.70 48.15
C ILE A 504 33.18 11.34 49.48
N ILE A 505 32.95 12.66 49.50
CA ILE A 505 32.47 13.37 50.69
C ILE A 505 31.08 12.87 51.10
N GLN A 506 30.16 12.69 50.15
CA GLN A 506 28.81 12.18 50.43
C GLN A 506 28.85 10.74 50.97
N LEU A 507 29.64 9.84 50.38
CA LEU A 507 29.78 8.47 50.86
C LEU A 507 30.41 8.45 52.26
N SER A 508 31.46 9.25 52.49
CA SER A 508 32.09 9.34 53.81
C SER A 508 31.12 9.90 54.87
N SER A 509 30.30 10.90 54.50
CA SER A 509 29.21 11.45 55.33
C SER A 509 28.17 10.39 55.69
N GLN A 510 27.71 9.59 54.72
CA GLN A 510 26.76 8.52 54.97
C GLN A 510 27.34 7.44 55.90
N ILE A 511 28.59 7.05 55.71
CA ILE A 511 29.30 6.10 56.59
C ILE A 511 29.44 6.68 58.01
N LEU A 512 29.83 7.94 58.14
CA LEU A 512 29.92 8.66 59.42
C LEU A 512 28.56 8.73 60.13
N THR A 513 27.48 8.97 59.38
CA THR A 513 26.13 9.03 59.92
C THR A 513 25.67 7.66 60.43
N ILE A 514 25.93 6.60 59.67
CA ILE A 514 25.67 5.22 60.10
C ILE A 514 26.48 4.90 61.36
N PHE A 515 27.76 5.25 61.39
CA PHE A 515 28.62 5.03 62.55
C PHE A 515 28.14 5.82 63.78
N ALA A 516 27.71 7.06 63.60
CA ALA A 516 27.14 7.88 64.67
C ALA A 516 25.83 7.30 65.23
N ILE A 517 24.93 6.82 64.36
CA ILE A 517 23.69 6.14 64.76
C ILE A 517 24.01 4.88 65.56
N LEU A 518 24.92 4.03 65.07
CA LEU A 518 25.34 2.82 65.77
C LEU A 518 25.95 3.11 67.14
N ASN A 519 26.77 4.16 67.25
CA ASN A 519 27.38 4.55 68.52
C ASN A 519 26.37 5.17 69.51
N ASN A 520 25.29 5.78 69.01
CA ASN A 520 24.22 6.33 69.84
C ASN A 520 23.19 5.27 70.29
N MET A 521 23.07 4.16 69.55
CA MET A 521 22.25 3.00 69.94
C MET A 521 22.93 2.08 70.96
N GLY A 522 24.24 2.22 71.17
CA GLY A 522 25.03 1.46 72.14
C GLY A 522 25.17 2.11 73.52
N LYS A 523 24.45 3.20 73.80
CA LYS A 523 24.44 3.92 75.09
C LYS A 523 23.10 3.84 75.80
#